data_AF-A0A4R8D9T6-F1
#
_entry.id   AF-A0A4R8D9T6-F1
#
_cell.length_a   1.000
_cell.length_b   1.000
_cell.length_c   1.000
_cell.angle_alpha   90.00
_cell.angle_beta   90.00
_cell.angle_gamma   90.00
#
_symmetry.space_group_name_H-M   'P 1'
#
loop_
_entity.id
_entity.type
_entity.pdbx_description
1 polymer ?
#
loop_
_entity_poly.entity_id
_entity_poly.type
_entity_poly.pdbx_seq_one_letter_code
_entity_poly.pdbx_strand_id
1 'polypeptide(L)'
;MLNMHGEYKVPGGKLVVADLDVVDEHVRNAQISGDFFLEPDDALERINGALAGLQVATSAAQIAARVRGALGDGVEMLGFSPEAVAVAVRRALTGATGWRDHEWQFVHDVPRAPALQMALDEVLTEQVGSGERPPTLRVWEWASNAVIIGSFQSLRNEVDLDGAARHDVTVVRRISGGGAMFVEPGNTITYSLYVPESLVSGLSFVESYAFLDDWVIGALNDLGIAATYQPINDITSPAGKIAGAAQKRFAGGAVLHHVTMAYDMDAGKMVEVLRIGREKLSDKGTKSANKRVDPLRSQTGLDRADVIERMAGTFRNRYGLSTGTISPETVALAEERVAAKFGTEEWLTRVP
;
A
#
# COMPACT_ATOMS: atom_id res chain seq x y z
N MET A 1 12.71 -17.03 -28.10
CA MET A 1 13.11 -17.18 -26.68
C MET A 1 13.03 -15.80 -26.07
N LEU A 2 12.14 -15.60 -25.10
CA LEU A 2 12.04 -14.36 -24.34
C LEU A 2 12.72 -14.58 -22.99
N ASN A 3 13.58 -13.64 -22.60
CA ASN A 3 14.19 -13.64 -21.27
C ASN A 3 13.29 -12.80 -20.36
N MET A 4 12.80 -13.42 -19.30
CA MET A 4 11.88 -12.81 -18.35
C MET A 4 12.54 -12.74 -16.98
N HIS A 5 12.40 -11.60 -16.32
CA HIS A 5 13.00 -11.32 -15.02
C HIS A 5 11.93 -10.90 -14.03
N GLY A 6 11.99 -11.44 -12.81
CA GLY A 6 11.08 -11.08 -11.74
C GLY A 6 11.75 -11.20 -10.37
N GLU A 7 11.50 -10.23 -9.51
CA GLU A 7 12.03 -10.19 -8.15
C GLU A 7 10.91 -10.08 -7.12
N TYR A 8 11.12 -10.66 -5.94
CA TYR A 8 10.22 -10.56 -4.80
C TYR A 8 11.02 -10.48 -3.49
N LYS A 9 10.88 -9.37 -2.77
CA LYS A 9 11.41 -9.23 -1.41
C LYS A 9 10.38 -9.76 -0.42
N VAL A 10 10.68 -10.90 0.21
CA VAL A 10 9.79 -11.48 1.23
C VAL A 10 9.67 -10.51 2.41
N PRO A 11 8.45 -10.15 2.88
CA PRO A 11 8.28 -9.28 4.02
C PRO A 11 9.01 -9.81 5.26
N GLY A 12 9.95 -9.03 5.80
CA GLY A 12 10.81 -9.46 6.91
C GLY A 12 11.80 -10.59 6.57
N GLY A 13 11.92 -10.94 5.29
CA GLY A 13 12.73 -12.04 4.78
C GLY A 13 13.75 -11.60 3.72
N LYS A 14 14.01 -12.50 2.79
CA LYS A 14 15.07 -12.43 1.79
C LYS A 14 14.50 -12.15 0.40
N LEU A 15 15.33 -11.61 -0.47
CA LEU A 15 15.07 -11.38 -1.88
C LEU A 15 15.13 -12.71 -2.62
N VAL A 16 14.12 -12.97 -3.44
CA VAL A 16 14.06 -14.07 -4.40
C VAL A 16 13.94 -13.47 -5.79
N VAL A 17 14.78 -13.95 -6.70
CA VAL A 17 14.85 -13.54 -8.10
C VAL A 17 14.59 -14.77 -8.97
N ALA A 18 13.83 -14.58 -10.04
CA ALA A 18 13.53 -15.58 -11.04
C ALA A 18 13.89 -15.04 -12.43
N ASP A 19 14.86 -15.69 -13.07
CA ASP A 19 15.22 -15.47 -14.47
C ASP A 19 14.74 -16.68 -15.28
N LEU A 20 13.93 -16.43 -16.31
CA LEU A 20 13.24 -17.47 -17.07
C LEU A 20 13.48 -17.29 -18.57
N ASP A 21 13.79 -18.38 -19.26
CA ASP A 21 13.77 -18.44 -20.72
C ASP A 21 12.42 -19.03 -21.16
N VAL A 22 11.61 -18.26 -21.88
CA VAL A 22 10.29 -18.70 -22.37
C VAL A 22 10.32 -18.98 -23.87
N VAL A 23 9.82 -20.15 -24.27
CA VAL A 23 9.66 -20.61 -25.66
C VAL A 23 8.27 -21.24 -25.80
N ASP A 24 7.51 -20.80 -26.79
CA ASP A 24 6.17 -21.31 -27.10
C ASP A 24 5.23 -21.36 -25.88
N GLU A 25 5.15 -20.27 -25.12
CA GLU A 25 4.36 -20.13 -23.87
C GLU A 25 4.76 -21.08 -22.72
N HIS A 26 5.94 -21.71 -22.81
CA HIS A 26 6.47 -22.59 -21.78
C HIS A 26 7.85 -22.14 -21.32
N VAL A 27 8.10 -22.27 -20.02
CA VAL A 27 9.42 -22.05 -19.41
C VAL A 27 10.35 -23.15 -19.90
N ARG A 28 11.37 -22.80 -20.67
CA ARG A 28 12.42 -23.71 -21.14
C ARG A 28 13.46 -23.92 -20.05
N ASN A 29 13.98 -22.83 -19.50
CA ASN A 29 14.95 -22.82 -18.42
C ASN A 29 14.46 -21.86 -17.33
N ALA A 30 14.79 -22.17 -16.08
CA ALA A 30 14.52 -21.31 -14.94
C ALA A 30 15.76 -21.26 -14.04
N GLN A 31 16.06 -20.07 -13.54
CA GLN A 31 17.10 -19.85 -12.56
C GLN A 31 16.54 -19.04 -11.40
N ILE A 32 16.46 -19.67 -10.23
CA ILE A 32 16.15 -19.00 -8.98
C ILE A 32 17.45 -18.59 -8.29
N SER A 33 17.52 -17.33 -7.85
CA SER A 33 18.64 -16.75 -7.12
C SER A 33 18.17 -15.76 -6.06
N GLY A 34 19.05 -15.27 -5.18
CA GLY A 34 18.66 -14.35 -4.10
C GLY A 34 19.68 -14.26 -2.97
N ASP A 35 19.31 -13.59 -1.87
CA ASP A 35 20.11 -13.49 -0.63
C ASP A 35 19.59 -14.39 0.50
N PHE A 36 18.86 -15.45 0.13
CA PHE A 36 18.31 -16.47 1.03
C PHE A 36 19.31 -17.58 1.36
N PHE A 37 18.98 -18.41 2.36
CA PHE A 37 19.70 -19.64 2.64
C PHE A 37 18.82 -20.87 2.36
N LEU A 38 19.45 -21.91 1.84
CA LEU A 38 18.83 -23.18 1.48
C LEU A 38 19.78 -24.31 1.86
N GLU A 39 19.30 -25.29 2.62
CA GLU A 39 20.08 -26.45 3.04
C GLU A 39 19.30 -27.74 2.76
N PRO A 40 19.87 -28.74 2.06
CA PRO A 40 21.11 -28.64 1.28
C PRO A 40 20.97 -27.67 0.09
N ASP A 41 22.09 -27.07 -0.32
CA ASP A 41 22.13 -26.10 -1.44
C ASP A 41 21.72 -26.72 -2.79
N ASP A 42 21.96 -28.02 -2.97
CA ASP A 42 21.52 -28.82 -4.12
C ASP A 42 20.00 -28.81 -4.37
N ALA A 43 19.21 -28.43 -3.35
CA ALA A 43 17.77 -28.27 -3.49
C ALA A 43 17.42 -27.18 -4.51
N LEU A 44 18.32 -26.22 -4.75
CA LEU A 44 18.10 -25.15 -5.72
C LEU A 44 18.00 -25.70 -7.15
N GLU A 45 18.80 -26.72 -7.49
CA GLU A 45 18.74 -27.37 -8.80
C GLU A 45 17.40 -28.08 -9.01
N ARG A 46 16.88 -28.72 -7.96
CA ARG A 46 15.56 -29.36 -7.98
C ARG A 46 14.43 -28.33 -8.14
N ILE A 47 14.53 -27.19 -7.47
CA ILE A 47 13.59 -26.07 -7.64
C ILE A 47 13.62 -25.57 -9.09
N ASN A 48 14.81 -25.30 -9.65
CA ASN A 48 14.96 -24.84 -11.04
C ASN A 48 14.39 -25.85 -12.04
N GLY A 49 14.71 -27.14 -11.87
CA GLY A 49 14.18 -28.21 -12.71
C GLY A 49 12.65 -28.36 -12.61
N ALA A 50 12.07 -28.11 -11.43
CA ALA A 50 10.63 -28.14 -11.22
C ALA A 50 9.90 -27.01 -11.94
N LEU A 51 10.56 -25.90 -12.27
CA LEU A 51 9.94 -24.79 -12.99
C LEU A 51 9.96 -24.98 -14.52
N ALA A 52 10.82 -25.87 -15.03
CA ALA A 52 10.87 -26.19 -16.46
C ALA A 52 9.54 -26.80 -16.95
N GLY A 53 9.11 -26.40 -18.15
CA GLY A 53 7.84 -26.78 -18.78
C GLY A 53 6.60 -26.14 -18.16
N LEU A 54 6.73 -25.20 -17.21
CA LEU A 54 5.59 -24.42 -16.74
C LEU A 54 5.00 -23.60 -17.89
N GLN A 55 3.67 -23.61 -18.01
CA GLN A 55 2.97 -22.68 -18.90
C GLN A 55 2.99 -21.27 -18.30
N VAL A 56 3.11 -20.24 -19.15
CA VAL A 56 3.05 -18.82 -18.73
C VAL A 56 1.77 -18.51 -17.93
N ALA A 57 0.66 -19.18 -18.25
CA ALA A 57 -0.62 -19.02 -17.57
C ALA A 57 -0.72 -19.71 -16.19
N THR A 58 0.30 -20.46 -15.76
CA THR A 58 0.25 -21.23 -14.50
C THR A 58 0.09 -20.31 -13.30
N SER A 59 -0.85 -20.61 -12.40
CA SER A 59 -1.13 -19.80 -11.21
C SER A 59 -0.02 -19.89 -10.15
N ALA A 60 0.09 -18.87 -9.30
CA ALA A 60 1.04 -18.86 -8.18
C ALA A 60 0.89 -20.10 -7.28
N ALA A 61 -0.35 -20.49 -6.97
CA ALA A 61 -0.62 -21.66 -6.13
C ALA A 61 -0.11 -22.97 -6.75
N GLN A 62 -0.26 -23.14 -8.07
CA GLN A 62 0.26 -24.30 -8.79
C GLN A 62 1.79 -24.29 -8.85
N ILE A 63 2.40 -23.11 -9.06
CA ILE A 63 3.86 -22.98 -9.04
C ILE A 63 4.42 -23.34 -7.65
N ALA A 64 3.83 -22.79 -6.59
CA ALA A 64 4.24 -23.07 -5.20
C ALA A 64 4.09 -24.56 -4.87
N ALA A 65 3.00 -25.19 -5.29
CA ALA A 65 2.80 -26.63 -5.10
C ALA A 65 3.87 -27.46 -5.84
N ARG A 66 4.23 -27.05 -7.07
CA ARG A 66 5.27 -27.72 -7.86
C ARG A 66 6.66 -27.58 -7.24
N VAL A 67 7.00 -26.39 -6.75
CA VAL A 67 8.24 -26.15 -5.99
C VAL A 67 8.25 -27.01 -4.74
N ARG A 68 7.18 -27.02 -3.94
CA ARG A 68 7.08 -27.83 -2.72
C ARG A 68 7.23 -29.32 -2.99
N GLY A 69 6.65 -29.83 -4.09
CA GLY A 69 6.77 -31.23 -4.48
C GLY A 69 8.17 -31.63 -4.97
N ALA A 70 9.02 -30.67 -5.33
CA ALA A 70 10.41 -30.90 -5.70
C ALA A 70 11.37 -30.83 -4.50
N LEU A 71 10.92 -30.23 -3.39
CA LEU A 71 11.64 -30.28 -2.13
C LEU A 71 11.58 -31.71 -1.58
N GLY A 72 12.74 -32.24 -1.21
CA GLY A 72 12.83 -33.52 -0.50
C GLY A 72 12.64 -33.33 1.00
N ASP A 73 12.58 -34.44 1.72
CA ASP A 73 12.58 -34.41 3.18
C ASP A 73 13.87 -33.76 3.71
N GLY A 74 13.75 -32.96 4.76
CA GLY A 74 14.89 -32.31 5.42
C GLY A 74 15.42 -31.05 4.74
N VAL A 75 14.77 -30.53 3.68
CA VAL A 75 15.16 -29.25 3.09
C VAL A 75 14.70 -28.09 3.98
N GLU A 76 15.65 -27.24 4.37
CA GLU A 76 15.40 -26.02 5.14
C GLU A 76 15.51 -24.80 4.23
N MET A 77 14.46 -23.97 4.23
CA MET A 77 14.40 -22.69 3.50
C MET A 77 14.37 -21.55 4.51
N LEU A 78 15.42 -20.73 4.56
CA LEU A 78 15.52 -19.62 5.51
C LEU A 78 15.42 -18.28 4.81
N GLY A 79 14.40 -17.51 5.21
CA GLY A 79 14.13 -16.19 4.66
C GLY A 79 13.32 -16.19 3.36
N PHE A 80 12.93 -17.37 2.85
CA PHE A 80 12.04 -17.51 1.70
C PHE A 80 11.22 -18.80 1.79
N SER A 81 10.29 -18.99 0.85
CA SER A 81 9.39 -20.14 0.81
C SER A 81 9.01 -20.51 -0.63
N PRO A 82 8.36 -21.67 -0.86
CA PRO A 82 7.82 -22.02 -2.17
C PRO A 82 6.86 -20.97 -2.74
N GLU A 83 6.08 -20.31 -1.87
CA GLU A 83 5.20 -19.21 -2.23
C GLU A 83 6.02 -17.99 -2.70
N ALA A 84 7.13 -17.67 -2.04
CA ALA A 84 8.01 -16.58 -2.47
C ALA A 84 8.61 -16.84 -3.86
N VAL A 85 9.03 -18.08 -4.13
CA VAL A 85 9.47 -18.50 -5.48
C VAL A 85 8.34 -18.34 -6.49
N ALA A 86 7.13 -18.78 -6.14
CA ALA A 86 5.98 -18.64 -7.02
C ALA A 86 5.65 -17.18 -7.36
N VAL A 87 5.77 -16.27 -6.39
CA VAL A 87 5.58 -14.84 -6.61
C VAL A 87 6.64 -14.28 -7.55
N ALA A 88 7.93 -14.57 -7.32
CA ALA A 88 9.02 -14.12 -8.20
C ALA A 88 8.84 -14.63 -9.64
N VAL A 89 8.49 -15.91 -9.81
CA VAL A 89 8.18 -16.51 -11.11
C VAL A 89 6.95 -15.86 -11.77
N ARG A 90 5.87 -15.63 -11.02
CA ARG A 90 4.69 -14.93 -11.55
C ARG A 90 5.03 -13.52 -12.01
N ARG A 91 5.82 -12.78 -11.23
CA ARG A 91 6.29 -11.44 -11.60
C ARG A 91 7.06 -11.49 -12.92
N ALA A 92 8.00 -12.41 -13.07
CA ALA A 92 8.74 -12.62 -14.32
C ALA A 92 7.80 -12.91 -15.50
N LEU A 93 6.90 -13.88 -15.37
CA LEU A 93 5.98 -14.29 -16.42
C LEU A 93 4.95 -13.22 -16.81
N THR A 94 4.60 -12.33 -15.88
CA THR A 94 3.69 -11.21 -16.16
C THR A 94 4.38 -9.97 -16.75
N GLY A 95 5.71 -9.97 -16.87
CA GLY A 95 6.46 -8.75 -17.21
C GLY A 95 6.27 -7.64 -16.18
N ALA A 96 6.16 -8.01 -14.90
CA ALA A 96 6.00 -7.05 -13.82
C ALA A 96 7.22 -6.11 -13.78
N THR A 97 6.97 -4.82 -13.58
CA THR A 97 8.04 -3.83 -13.43
C THR A 97 8.47 -3.74 -11.96
N GLY A 98 9.71 -3.32 -11.72
CA GLY A 98 10.26 -2.97 -10.43
C GLY A 98 10.18 -1.45 -10.17
N TRP A 99 10.49 -1.04 -8.94
CA TRP A 99 10.45 0.38 -8.56
C TRP A 99 11.37 1.27 -9.39
N ARG A 100 12.53 0.74 -9.80
CA ARG A 100 13.56 1.48 -10.55
C ARG A 100 13.30 1.55 -12.06
N ASP A 101 12.28 0.85 -12.56
CA ASP A 101 11.89 0.90 -13.96
C ASP A 101 11.02 2.14 -14.28
N HIS A 102 10.70 2.93 -13.26
CA HIS A 102 9.80 4.08 -13.37
C HIS A 102 10.48 5.39 -12.99
N GLU A 103 10.17 6.44 -13.73
CA GLU A 103 10.55 7.80 -13.36
C GLU A 103 9.52 8.39 -12.39
N TRP A 104 9.81 8.31 -11.09
CA TRP A 104 8.88 8.78 -10.06
C TRP A 104 8.82 10.30 -9.97
N GLN A 105 7.61 10.81 -9.69
CA GLN A 105 7.37 12.18 -9.28
C GLN A 105 7.03 12.29 -7.79
N PHE A 106 7.55 13.32 -7.14
CA PHE A 106 7.16 13.75 -5.81
C PHE A 106 6.35 15.02 -5.87
N VAL A 107 5.15 14.96 -5.30
CA VAL A 107 4.28 16.11 -5.12
C VAL A 107 4.10 16.34 -3.64
N HIS A 108 4.66 17.43 -3.13
CA HIS A 108 4.30 17.94 -1.81
C HIS A 108 3.22 19.01 -2.02
N ASP A 109 1.97 18.64 -1.76
CA ASP A 109 0.82 19.48 -2.07
C ASP A 109 0.47 20.45 -0.93
N VAL A 110 -0.29 21.49 -1.25
CA VAL A 110 -0.86 22.40 -0.26
C VAL A 110 -2.03 21.74 0.48
N PRO A 111 -2.41 22.22 1.68
CA PRO A 111 -3.64 21.80 2.33
C PRO A 111 -4.86 22.07 1.44
N ARG A 112 -5.74 21.08 1.29
CA ARG A 112 -6.98 21.19 0.49
C ARG A 112 -8.20 20.69 1.24
N ALA A 113 -9.37 21.12 0.77
CA ALA A 113 -10.66 20.68 1.32
C ALA A 113 -10.80 19.15 1.26
N PRO A 114 -11.43 18.50 2.26
CA PRO A 114 -11.51 17.03 2.32
C PRO A 114 -12.10 16.37 1.08
N ALA A 115 -13.16 16.93 0.49
CA ALA A 115 -13.78 16.36 -0.72
C ALA A 115 -12.84 16.46 -1.95
N LEU A 116 -12.10 17.56 -2.07
CA LEU A 116 -11.13 17.76 -3.14
C LEU A 116 -9.95 16.77 -3.02
N GLN A 117 -9.54 16.43 -1.79
CA GLN A 117 -8.52 15.39 -1.58
C GLN A 117 -8.98 14.03 -2.10
N MET A 118 -10.24 13.65 -1.84
CA MET A 118 -10.80 12.39 -2.33
C MET A 118 -10.89 12.36 -3.86
N ALA A 119 -11.24 13.49 -4.47
CA ALA A 119 -11.31 13.63 -5.91
C ALA A 119 -9.92 13.57 -6.56
N LEU A 120 -8.92 14.23 -5.99
CA LEU A 120 -7.55 14.19 -6.50
C LEU A 120 -6.93 12.80 -6.46
N ASP A 121 -7.21 12.01 -5.40
CA ASP A 121 -6.79 10.61 -5.37
C ASP A 121 -7.37 9.80 -6.54
N GLU A 122 -8.62 10.07 -6.96
CA GLU A 122 -9.22 9.42 -8.13
C GLU A 122 -8.57 9.90 -9.44
N VAL A 123 -8.53 11.22 -9.66
CA VAL A 123 -8.02 11.82 -10.90
C VAL A 123 -6.55 11.48 -11.15
N LEU A 124 -5.70 11.58 -10.12
CA LEU A 124 -4.26 11.33 -10.27
C LEU A 124 -3.98 9.84 -10.54
N THR A 125 -4.78 8.94 -9.97
CA THR A 125 -4.66 7.50 -10.28
C THR A 125 -5.08 7.22 -11.72
N GLU A 126 -6.16 7.86 -12.20
CA GLU A 126 -6.61 7.77 -13.60
C GLU A 126 -5.53 8.28 -14.57
N GLN A 127 -4.88 9.41 -14.28
CA GLN A 127 -3.78 9.97 -15.09
C GLN A 127 -2.56 9.04 -15.17
N VAL A 128 -2.22 8.35 -14.07
CA VAL A 128 -1.17 7.32 -14.10
C VAL A 128 -1.58 6.14 -14.97
N GLY A 129 -2.85 5.71 -14.88
CA GLY A 129 -3.38 4.62 -15.69
C GLY A 129 -3.43 4.93 -17.20
N SER A 130 -3.75 6.18 -17.58
CA SER A 130 -3.75 6.61 -18.98
C SER A 130 -2.35 6.96 -19.52
N GLY A 131 -1.33 7.03 -18.66
CA GLY A 131 0.03 7.43 -19.03
C GLY A 131 0.23 8.94 -19.18
N GLU A 132 -0.77 9.76 -18.81
CA GLU A 132 -0.67 11.23 -18.78
C GLU A 132 0.29 11.73 -17.70
N ARG A 133 0.47 10.95 -16.63
CA ARG A 133 1.33 11.28 -15.48
C ARG A 133 2.24 10.09 -15.13
N PRO A 134 3.53 10.32 -14.84
CA PRO A 134 4.40 9.27 -14.31
C PRO A 134 3.96 8.78 -12.93
N PRO A 135 4.38 7.58 -12.49
CA PRO A 135 4.08 7.09 -11.15
C PRO A 135 4.48 8.13 -10.08
N THR A 136 3.61 8.37 -9.12
CA THR A 136 3.70 9.56 -8.26
C THR A 136 3.55 9.20 -6.79
N LEU A 137 4.48 9.69 -5.96
CA LEU A 137 4.35 9.81 -4.51
C LEU A 137 3.87 11.22 -4.19
N ARG A 138 2.67 11.33 -3.60
CA ARG A 138 2.10 12.60 -3.18
C ARG A 138 1.97 12.62 -1.65
N VAL A 139 2.59 13.60 -1.01
CA VAL A 139 2.34 13.93 0.40
C VAL A 139 1.43 15.16 0.44
N TRP A 140 0.34 15.09 1.19
CA TRP A 140 -0.71 16.11 1.16
C TRP A 140 -1.38 16.30 2.53
N GLU A 141 -2.02 17.45 2.71
CA GLU A 141 -2.56 17.87 4.01
C GLU A 141 -4.06 18.25 3.95
N TRP A 142 -4.70 18.21 5.12
CA TRP A 142 -6.10 18.56 5.32
C TRP A 142 -6.28 20.04 5.62
N ALA A 143 -7.15 20.73 4.89
CA ALA A 143 -7.49 22.13 5.18
C ALA A 143 -8.46 22.30 6.36
N SER A 144 -9.16 21.24 6.76
CA SER A 144 -10.13 21.24 7.86
C SER A 144 -10.22 19.87 8.54
N ASN A 145 -10.88 19.80 9.70
CA ASN A 145 -11.13 18.54 10.40
C ASN A 145 -12.03 17.66 9.52
N ALA A 146 -11.71 16.36 9.47
CA ALA A 146 -12.48 15.44 8.65
C ALA A 146 -12.63 14.05 9.25
N VAL A 147 -13.74 13.40 8.86
CA VAL A 147 -13.88 11.94 8.95
C VAL A 147 -13.94 11.38 7.55
N ILE A 148 -13.10 10.38 7.29
CA ILE A 148 -13.04 9.69 6.02
C ILE A 148 -13.57 8.28 6.20
N ILE A 149 -14.76 8.01 5.68
CA ILE A 149 -15.34 6.65 5.66
C ILE A 149 -14.93 5.90 4.40
N GLY A 150 -14.74 4.59 4.52
CA GLY A 150 -14.43 3.70 3.41
C GLY A 150 -15.61 3.51 2.47
N SER A 151 -15.33 3.12 1.22
CA SER A 151 -16.33 3.01 0.15
C SER A 151 -17.54 2.12 0.48
N PHE A 152 -17.34 1.08 1.31
CA PHE A 152 -18.37 0.12 1.70
C PHE A 152 -18.99 0.39 3.08
N GLN A 153 -18.54 1.40 3.81
CA GLN A 153 -19.01 1.65 5.16
C GLN A 153 -20.36 2.39 5.18
N SER A 154 -21.18 2.10 6.20
CA SER A 154 -22.44 2.82 6.43
C SER A 154 -22.16 4.11 7.22
N LEU A 155 -22.50 5.27 6.65
CA LEU A 155 -22.32 6.57 7.32
C LEU A 155 -22.91 6.56 8.74
N ARG A 156 -24.14 6.05 8.88
CA ARG A 156 -24.86 6.01 10.16
C ARG A 156 -24.19 5.09 11.19
N ASN A 157 -23.49 4.05 10.74
CA ASN A 157 -22.84 3.10 11.66
C ASN A 157 -21.45 3.58 12.10
N GLU A 158 -20.79 4.39 11.29
CA GLU A 158 -19.41 4.81 11.55
C GLU A 158 -19.30 6.19 12.22
N VAL A 159 -20.26 7.08 12.01
CA VAL A 159 -20.14 8.49 12.41
C VAL A 159 -21.31 8.92 13.28
N ASP A 160 -20.99 9.58 14.39
CA ASP A 160 -21.93 10.40 15.13
C ASP A 160 -21.97 11.79 14.49
N LEU A 161 -23.04 12.06 13.73
CA LEU A 161 -23.17 13.33 13.01
C LEU A 161 -23.35 14.54 13.94
N ASP A 162 -23.93 14.35 15.12
CA ASP A 162 -24.03 15.42 16.12
C ASP A 162 -22.66 15.71 16.72
N GLY A 163 -21.86 14.66 16.96
CA GLY A 163 -20.46 14.77 17.35
C GLY A 163 -19.61 15.47 16.30
N ALA A 164 -19.76 15.07 15.03
CA ALA A 164 -19.07 15.70 13.90
C ALA A 164 -19.41 17.20 13.81
N ALA A 165 -20.68 17.56 13.94
CA ALA A 165 -21.11 18.97 13.92
C ALA A 165 -20.53 19.77 15.10
N ARG A 166 -20.49 19.20 16.32
CA ARG A 166 -19.90 19.87 17.50
C ARG A 166 -18.41 20.19 17.34
N HIS A 167 -17.67 19.35 16.62
CA HIS A 167 -16.22 19.46 16.44
C HIS A 167 -15.80 20.04 15.08
N ASP A 168 -16.75 20.64 14.33
CA ASP A 168 -16.55 21.21 12.99
C ASP A 168 -15.89 20.22 12.00
N VAL A 169 -16.39 18.99 12.00
CA VAL A 169 -15.82 17.87 11.24
C VAL A 169 -16.59 17.65 9.94
N THR A 170 -15.89 17.76 8.81
CA THR A 170 -16.43 17.41 7.50
C THR A 170 -16.38 15.90 7.28
N VAL A 171 -17.50 15.27 6.96
CA VAL A 171 -17.52 13.84 6.65
C VAL A 171 -17.43 13.62 5.13
N VAL A 172 -16.45 12.83 4.70
CA VAL A 172 -16.25 12.46 3.29
C VAL A 172 -16.13 10.95 3.11
N ARG A 173 -16.47 10.46 1.92
CA ARG A 173 -16.30 9.05 1.53
C ARG A 173 -15.19 8.93 0.51
N ARG A 174 -14.20 8.07 0.79
CA ARG A 174 -13.13 7.74 -0.17
C ARG A 174 -13.55 6.62 -1.12
N ILE A 175 -12.82 6.50 -2.23
CA ILE A 175 -13.07 5.47 -3.24
C ILE A 175 -12.58 4.07 -2.85
N SER A 176 -11.62 3.98 -1.94
CA SER A 176 -11.04 2.74 -1.44
C SER A 176 -11.83 2.17 -0.25
N GLY A 177 -11.63 0.88 0.03
CA GLY A 177 -12.19 0.22 1.21
C GLY A 177 -11.45 0.58 2.50
N GLY A 178 -11.72 -0.17 3.57
CA GLY A 178 -11.10 -0.01 4.90
C GLY A 178 -11.98 0.77 5.89
N GLY A 179 -11.48 0.96 7.10
CA GLY A 179 -12.21 1.59 8.21
C GLY A 179 -12.31 3.13 8.12
N ALA A 180 -13.08 3.71 9.04
CA ALA A 180 -13.22 5.15 9.17
C ALA A 180 -11.99 5.76 9.87
N MET A 181 -11.62 6.98 9.49
CA MET A 181 -10.50 7.71 10.10
C MET A 181 -10.94 9.12 10.46
N PHE A 182 -10.50 9.61 11.62
CA PHE A 182 -10.64 10.99 12.04
C PHE A 182 -9.30 11.70 11.91
N VAL A 183 -9.29 12.89 11.31
CA VAL A 183 -8.10 13.69 11.04
C VAL A 183 -8.36 15.16 11.35
N GLU A 184 -7.31 15.85 11.78
CA GLU A 184 -7.28 17.31 11.98
C GLU A 184 -6.07 17.88 11.24
N PRO A 185 -6.10 19.16 10.84
CA PRO A 185 -4.96 19.81 10.23
C PRO A 185 -3.69 19.65 11.08
N GLY A 186 -2.70 18.99 10.49
CA GLY A 186 -1.39 18.77 11.07
C GLY A 186 -1.23 17.64 12.09
N ASN A 187 -2.29 16.90 12.42
CA ASN A 187 -2.20 15.74 13.32
C ASN A 187 -1.84 14.43 12.60
N THR A 188 -1.72 14.45 11.27
CA THR A 188 -1.41 13.27 10.46
C THR A 188 -0.33 13.56 9.42
N ILE A 189 0.37 12.52 9.01
CA ILE A 189 1.13 12.49 7.75
C ILE A 189 0.33 11.60 6.80
N THR A 190 -0.18 12.18 5.72
CA THR A 190 -0.94 11.46 4.71
C THR A 190 -0.18 11.46 3.39
N TYR A 191 -0.06 10.28 2.78
CA TYR A 191 0.53 10.15 1.46
C TYR A 191 -0.27 9.18 0.58
N SER A 192 -0.16 9.38 -0.73
CA SER A 192 -0.71 8.51 -1.76
C SER A 192 0.39 8.11 -2.74
N LEU A 193 0.43 6.83 -3.09
CA LEU A 193 1.13 6.28 -4.23
C LEU A 193 0.11 6.03 -5.34
N TYR A 194 0.34 6.65 -6.49
CA TYR A 194 -0.39 6.40 -7.72
C TYR A 194 0.54 5.60 -8.64
N VAL A 195 0.25 4.31 -8.82
CA VAL A 195 1.19 3.37 -9.45
C VAL A 195 0.55 2.63 -10.63
N PRO A 196 1.32 2.28 -11.67
CA PRO A 196 0.81 1.47 -12.76
C PRO A 196 0.58 0.04 -12.28
N GLU A 197 -0.39 -0.65 -12.87
CA GLU A 197 -0.70 -2.04 -12.51
C GLU A 197 0.51 -2.98 -12.71
N SER A 198 1.37 -2.68 -13.69
CA SER A 198 2.59 -3.45 -13.95
C SER A 198 3.53 -3.54 -12.74
N LEU A 199 3.56 -2.52 -11.86
CA LEU A 199 4.41 -2.51 -10.67
C LEU A 199 3.98 -3.59 -9.66
N VAL A 200 2.67 -3.84 -9.55
CA VAL A 200 2.08 -4.82 -8.62
C VAL A 200 1.60 -6.10 -9.31
N SER A 201 1.94 -6.27 -10.59
CA SER A 201 1.58 -7.47 -11.33
C SER A 201 2.28 -8.70 -10.73
N GLY A 202 1.61 -9.85 -10.79
CA GLY A 202 2.07 -11.08 -10.15
C GLY A 202 1.92 -11.15 -8.62
N LEU A 203 1.58 -10.04 -7.94
CA LEU A 203 1.31 -10.02 -6.50
C LEU A 203 -0.18 -10.25 -6.22
N SER A 204 -0.47 -10.97 -5.13
CA SER A 204 -1.81 -10.96 -4.54
C SER A 204 -2.16 -9.60 -3.93
N PHE A 205 -3.42 -9.39 -3.57
CA PHE A 205 -3.87 -8.14 -2.95
C PHE A 205 -3.17 -7.87 -1.61
N VAL A 206 -2.93 -8.89 -0.79
CA VAL A 206 -2.24 -8.73 0.52
C VAL A 206 -0.75 -8.47 0.33
N GLU A 207 -0.11 -9.13 -0.63
CA GLU A 207 1.30 -8.91 -0.95
C GLU A 207 1.53 -7.51 -1.52
N SER A 208 0.58 -6.96 -2.29
CA SER A 208 0.72 -5.59 -2.81
C SER A 208 0.67 -4.52 -1.73
N TYR A 209 0.07 -4.76 -0.54
CA TYR A 209 0.22 -3.83 0.59
C TYR A 209 1.64 -3.87 1.14
N ALA A 210 2.12 -5.05 1.52
CA ALA A 210 3.46 -5.22 2.07
C ALA A 210 4.54 -4.65 1.13
N PHE A 211 4.40 -4.91 -0.18
CA PHE A 211 5.29 -4.40 -1.20
C PHE A 211 5.28 -2.87 -1.30
N LEU A 212 4.11 -2.23 -1.29
CA LEU A 212 3.98 -0.76 -1.39
C LEU A 212 4.29 -0.04 -0.07
N ASP A 213 4.22 -0.71 1.08
CA ASP A 213 4.58 -0.17 2.40
C ASP A 213 6.07 -0.35 2.75
N ASP A 214 6.83 -1.22 2.06
CA ASP A 214 8.23 -1.54 2.40
C ASP A 214 9.13 -0.31 2.46
N TRP A 215 8.95 0.65 1.54
CA TRP A 215 9.78 1.84 1.51
C TRP A 215 9.59 2.73 2.75
N VAL A 216 8.34 2.90 3.21
CA VAL A 216 8.04 3.75 4.36
C VAL A 216 8.43 3.05 5.65
N ILE A 217 8.33 1.72 5.70
CA ILE A 217 8.84 0.93 6.83
C ILE A 217 10.36 1.13 6.94
N GLY A 218 11.09 1.07 5.82
CA GLY A 218 12.52 1.41 5.81
C GLY A 218 12.78 2.83 6.33
N ALA A 219 12.05 3.83 5.83
CA ALA A 219 12.20 5.21 6.27
C ALA A 219 11.94 5.41 7.77
N LEU A 220 10.92 4.75 8.32
CA LEU A 220 10.60 4.81 9.75
C LEU A 220 11.67 4.10 10.60
N ASN A 221 12.23 3.00 10.13
CA ASN A 221 13.35 2.33 10.81
C ASN A 221 14.63 3.19 10.80
N ASP A 222 14.92 3.88 9.70
CA ASP A 222 16.04 4.83 9.61
C ASP A 222 15.86 6.04 10.56
N LEU A 223 14.60 6.34 10.92
CA LEU A 223 14.21 7.33 11.94
C LEU A 223 14.30 6.80 13.37
N GLY A 224 14.70 5.55 13.58
CA GLY A 224 14.78 4.90 14.89
C GLY A 224 13.46 4.32 15.41
N ILE A 225 12.40 4.31 14.60
CA ILE A 225 11.14 3.67 14.94
C ILE A 225 11.20 2.22 14.50
N ALA A 226 11.03 1.27 15.43
CA ALA A 226 10.96 -0.16 15.12
C ALA A 226 9.64 -0.53 14.39
N ALA A 227 9.46 -0.01 13.18
CA ALA A 227 8.28 -0.13 12.37
C ALA A 227 8.26 -1.48 11.65
N THR A 228 7.10 -2.13 11.67
CA THR A 228 6.86 -3.44 11.06
C THR A 228 5.51 -3.46 10.36
N TYR A 229 5.44 -4.20 9.27
CA TYR A 229 4.18 -4.46 8.57
C TYR A 229 3.33 -5.47 9.36
N GLN A 230 2.07 -5.14 9.59
CA GLN A 230 1.07 -6.04 10.14
C GLN A 230 -0.06 -6.24 9.12
N PRO A 231 -0.24 -7.46 8.57
CA PRO A 231 -1.30 -7.72 7.62
C PRO A 231 -2.70 -7.35 8.16
N ILE A 232 -3.60 -6.86 7.32
CA ILE A 232 -3.45 -6.76 5.86
C ILE A 232 -2.91 -5.40 5.37
N ASN A 233 -2.78 -4.39 6.24
CA ASN A 233 -2.58 -3.00 5.81
C ASN A 233 -2.11 -2.06 6.95
N ASP A 234 -1.65 -2.59 8.08
CA ASP A 234 -1.24 -1.77 9.22
C ASP A 234 0.29 -1.66 9.29
N ILE A 235 0.78 -0.49 9.70
CA ILE A 235 2.18 -0.30 10.11
C ILE A 235 2.18 -0.10 11.62
N THR A 236 2.99 -0.88 12.33
CA THR A 236 3.02 -0.90 13.80
C THR A 236 4.43 -0.87 14.36
N SER A 237 4.57 -0.38 15.59
CA SER A 237 5.76 -0.54 16.43
C SER A 237 5.39 -1.26 17.73
N PRO A 238 6.36 -1.64 18.58
CA PRO A 238 6.07 -2.17 19.92
C PRO A 238 5.21 -1.24 20.79
N ALA A 239 5.21 0.06 20.50
CA ALA A 239 4.43 1.05 21.24
C ALA A 239 2.97 1.14 20.77
N GLY A 240 2.67 0.75 19.52
CA GLY A 240 1.33 0.85 18.99
C GLY A 240 1.21 0.83 17.47
N LYS A 241 -0.01 1.08 17.00
CA LYS A 241 -0.25 1.31 15.56
C LYS A 241 0.24 2.70 15.19
N ILE A 242 0.95 2.80 14.06
CA ILE A 242 1.48 4.05 13.50
C ILE A 242 0.60 4.50 12.33
N ALA A 243 0.28 3.58 11.42
CA ALA A 243 -0.41 3.91 10.20
C ALA A 243 -1.36 2.80 9.74
N GLY A 244 -2.29 3.17 8.87
CA GLY A 244 -3.12 2.25 8.11
C GLY A 244 -3.15 2.65 6.63
N ALA A 245 -3.02 1.66 5.77
CA ALA A 245 -3.10 1.80 4.33
C ALA A 245 -4.48 1.39 3.79
N ALA A 246 -4.85 1.90 2.62
CA ALA A 246 -5.94 1.36 1.82
C ALA A 246 -5.58 1.40 0.34
N GLN A 247 -6.16 0.49 -0.44
CA GLN A 247 -5.90 0.36 -1.88
C GLN A 247 -7.19 0.34 -2.70
N LYS A 248 -7.09 0.82 -3.94
CA LYS A 248 -8.08 0.60 -5.00
C LYS A 248 -7.35 0.33 -6.31
N ARG A 249 -7.73 -0.75 -6.99
CA ARG A 249 -7.30 -1.03 -8.37
C ARG A 249 -8.33 -0.45 -9.35
N PHE A 250 -7.85 0.21 -10.38
CA PHE A 250 -8.66 0.82 -11.43
C PHE A 250 -8.63 -0.05 -12.67
N ALA A 251 -9.76 -0.14 -13.37
CA ALA A 251 -9.83 -0.87 -14.65
C ALA A 251 -8.92 -0.26 -15.73
N GLY A 252 -8.54 1.02 -15.58
CA GLY A 252 -7.58 1.71 -16.44
C GLY A 252 -6.10 1.38 -16.17
N GLY A 253 -5.79 0.26 -15.51
CA GLY A 253 -4.41 -0.22 -15.36
C GLY A 253 -3.57 0.54 -14.33
N ALA A 254 -4.18 1.07 -13.27
CA ALA A 254 -3.47 1.73 -12.18
C ALA A 254 -4.00 1.34 -10.80
N VAL A 255 -3.19 1.57 -9.76
CA VAL A 255 -3.49 1.29 -8.37
C VAL A 255 -3.26 2.53 -7.53
N LEU A 256 -4.27 2.90 -6.76
CA LEU A 256 -4.14 3.82 -5.64
C LEU A 256 -3.73 3.01 -4.42
N HIS A 257 -2.65 3.42 -3.76
CA HIS A 257 -2.31 2.99 -2.41
C HIS A 257 -2.05 4.22 -1.56
N HIS A 258 -2.90 4.47 -0.57
CA HIS A 258 -2.77 5.65 0.28
C HIS A 258 -2.73 5.28 1.76
N VAL A 259 -2.02 6.09 2.53
CA VAL A 259 -1.70 5.81 3.91
C VAL A 259 -1.91 7.06 4.73
N THR A 260 -2.54 6.88 5.88
CA THR A 260 -2.61 7.90 6.92
C THR A 260 -1.84 7.41 8.13
N MET A 261 -0.83 8.19 8.54
CA MET A 261 -0.02 7.93 9.71
C MET A 261 -0.36 8.94 10.79
N ALA A 262 -0.57 8.46 12.02
CA ALA A 262 -0.79 9.34 13.15
C ALA A 262 0.50 10.07 13.50
N TYR A 263 0.46 11.40 13.44
CA TYR A 263 1.55 12.27 13.91
C TYR A 263 1.26 12.85 15.29
N ASP A 264 -0.01 13.17 15.55
CA ASP A 264 -0.60 13.54 16.84
C ASP A 264 -2.08 13.10 16.85
N MET A 265 -2.78 13.08 18.00
CA MET A 265 -4.21 12.73 18.05
C MET A 265 -4.93 13.22 19.31
N ASP A 266 -6.11 13.82 19.13
CA ASP A 266 -7.10 13.99 20.19
C ASP A 266 -8.03 12.77 20.27
N ALA A 267 -7.66 11.80 21.12
CA ALA A 267 -8.46 10.59 21.30
C ALA A 267 -9.85 10.87 21.89
N GLY A 268 -10.04 11.96 22.63
CA GLY A 268 -11.32 12.35 23.21
C GLY A 268 -12.32 12.78 22.14
N LYS A 269 -11.92 13.71 21.27
CA LYS A 269 -12.75 14.12 20.13
C LYS A 269 -13.06 12.95 19.21
N MET A 270 -12.06 12.09 18.95
CA MET A 270 -12.25 10.95 18.07
C MET A 270 -13.38 10.03 18.55
N VAL A 271 -13.48 9.73 19.85
CA VAL A 271 -14.56 8.86 20.38
C VAL A 271 -15.94 9.52 20.39
N GLU A 272 -15.99 10.86 20.38
CA GLU A 272 -17.25 11.61 20.25
C GLU A 272 -17.75 11.68 18.82
N VAL A 273 -16.86 11.54 17.83
CA VAL A 273 -17.17 11.66 16.40
C VAL A 273 -17.35 10.28 15.75
N LEU A 274 -16.50 9.31 16.08
CA LEU A 274 -16.55 7.97 15.50
C LEU A 274 -17.39 7.03 16.36
N ARG A 275 -18.35 6.36 15.72
CA ARG A 275 -19.10 5.25 16.31
C ARG A 275 -18.23 4.00 16.26
N ILE A 276 -17.39 3.83 17.28
CA ILE A 276 -16.56 2.64 17.42
C ILE A 276 -17.51 1.44 17.66
N GLY A 277 -17.64 0.58 16.64
CA GLY A 277 -18.58 -0.54 16.64
C GLY A 277 -18.51 -1.40 17.91
N ARG A 278 -19.67 -1.61 18.54
CA ARG A 278 -19.83 -2.48 19.73
C ARG A 278 -19.40 -3.95 19.49
N GLU A 279 -19.22 -4.40 18.25
CA GLU A 279 -18.64 -5.72 17.93
C GLU A 279 -17.14 -5.82 18.22
N LYS A 280 -16.41 -4.70 18.32
CA LYS A 280 -15.06 -4.70 18.90
C LYS A 280 -15.09 -4.75 20.43
N LEU A 281 -16.26 -4.82 21.07
CA LEU A 281 -16.40 -4.89 22.52
C LEU A 281 -16.95 -6.24 23.01
N SER A 282 -17.40 -7.14 22.13
CA SER A 282 -17.80 -8.50 22.51
C SER A 282 -16.67 -9.52 22.33
N ASP A 283 -16.16 -10.01 23.46
CA ASP A 283 -15.37 -11.22 23.77
C ASP A 283 -14.14 -11.68 22.96
N LYS A 284 -13.74 -10.99 21.91
CA LYS A 284 -12.34 -11.04 21.39
C LYS A 284 -11.82 -9.66 20.94
N GLY A 285 -12.61 -8.61 21.16
CA GLY A 285 -12.51 -7.34 20.44
C GLY A 285 -11.72 -6.20 21.10
N THR A 286 -11.33 -6.30 22.37
CA THR A 286 -10.59 -5.22 23.07
C THR A 286 -9.26 -4.86 22.41
N LYS A 287 -8.69 -5.73 21.58
CA LYS A 287 -7.42 -5.47 20.87
C LYS A 287 -7.51 -4.57 19.64
N SER A 288 -8.69 -4.32 19.05
CA SER A 288 -8.77 -3.60 17.75
C SER A 288 -9.39 -2.21 17.81
N ALA A 289 -10.04 -1.85 18.92
CA ALA A 289 -10.49 -0.49 19.21
C ALA A 289 -9.52 0.26 20.15
N ASN A 290 -8.82 -0.48 21.03
CA ASN A 290 -7.81 0.07 21.96
C ASN A 290 -6.38 -0.32 21.59
N LYS A 291 -6.09 -0.66 20.33
CA LYS A 291 -4.69 -0.66 19.87
C LYS A 291 -4.23 0.79 20.00
N ARG A 292 -3.48 1.08 21.07
CA ARG A 292 -2.94 2.41 21.35
C ARG A 292 -2.28 2.90 20.07
N VAL A 293 -2.83 3.96 19.49
CA VAL A 293 -2.14 4.65 18.40
C VAL A 293 -1.04 5.44 19.11
N ASP A 294 0.21 5.19 18.74
CA ASP A 294 1.35 5.93 19.28
C ASP A 294 1.89 6.85 18.20
N PRO A 295 1.66 8.18 18.30
CA PRO A 295 1.96 9.09 17.21
C PRO A 295 3.47 9.18 16.90
N LEU A 296 3.82 9.53 15.67
CA LEU A 296 5.24 9.65 15.28
C LEU A 296 6.01 10.70 16.09
N ARG A 297 5.32 11.76 16.56
CA ARG A 297 5.92 12.81 17.38
C ARG A 297 6.43 12.29 18.73
N SER A 298 5.70 11.38 19.39
CA SER A 298 6.11 10.81 20.68
C SER A 298 7.31 9.87 20.54
N GLN A 299 7.43 9.17 19.41
CA GLN A 299 8.48 8.20 19.16
C GLN A 299 9.78 8.84 18.62
N THR A 300 9.68 9.90 17.83
CA THR A 300 10.85 10.53 17.17
C THR A 300 11.31 11.82 17.84
N GLY A 301 10.41 12.59 18.44
CA GLY A 301 10.66 13.97 18.87
C GLY A 301 10.87 14.97 17.73
N LEU A 302 10.69 14.55 16.46
CA LEU A 302 10.91 15.38 15.28
C LEU A 302 9.66 16.16 14.88
N ASP A 303 9.88 17.30 14.22
CA ASP A 303 8.82 18.06 13.58
C ASP A 303 8.25 17.31 12.36
N ARG A 304 6.96 17.51 12.09
CA ARG A 304 6.25 16.80 11.01
C ARG A 304 6.94 16.95 9.65
N ALA A 305 7.41 18.17 9.35
CA ALA A 305 8.09 18.48 8.10
C ALA A 305 9.41 17.69 7.95
N ASP A 306 10.16 17.50 9.03
CA ASP A 306 11.41 16.74 9.02
C ASP A 306 11.15 15.24 8.77
N VAL A 307 10.07 14.70 9.35
CA VAL A 307 9.66 13.32 9.11
C VAL A 307 9.29 13.14 7.63
N ILE A 308 8.51 14.07 7.06
CA ILE A 308 8.12 14.05 5.65
C ILE A 308 9.35 14.12 4.73
N GLU A 309 10.29 15.04 4.97
CA GLU A 309 11.48 15.16 4.12
C GLU A 309 12.36 13.92 4.22
N ARG A 310 12.53 13.33 5.40
CA ARG A 310 13.31 12.09 5.57
C ARG A 310 12.66 10.91 4.85
N MET A 311 11.34 10.78 4.92
CA MET A 311 10.60 9.78 4.14
C MET A 311 10.79 9.97 2.64
N ALA A 312 10.60 11.20 2.14
CA ALA A 312 10.82 11.51 0.73
C ALA A 312 12.28 11.27 0.31
N GLY A 313 13.24 11.57 1.19
CA GLY A 313 14.67 11.29 1.02
C GLY A 313 14.97 9.79 0.91
N THR A 314 14.38 8.95 1.78
CA THR A 314 14.52 7.49 1.68
C THR A 314 13.96 6.98 0.35
N PHE A 315 12.77 7.44 -0.07
CA PHE A 315 12.20 7.06 -1.36
C PHE A 315 13.12 7.46 -2.53
N ARG A 316 13.57 8.72 -2.53
CA ARG A 316 14.50 9.29 -3.52
C ARG A 316 15.80 8.49 -3.62
N ASN A 317 16.40 8.11 -2.49
CA ASN A 317 17.64 7.34 -2.46
C ASN A 317 17.45 5.91 -2.97
N ARG A 318 16.28 5.30 -2.75
CA ARG A 318 16.01 3.92 -3.18
C ARG A 318 15.68 3.83 -4.67
N TYR A 319 14.88 4.77 -5.19
CA TYR A 319 14.18 4.63 -6.47
C TYR A 319 14.32 5.81 -7.44
N GLY A 320 14.95 6.91 -7.02
CA GLY A 320 14.87 8.18 -7.75
C GLY A 320 13.53 8.87 -7.51
N LEU A 321 13.53 10.21 -7.53
CA LEU A 321 12.33 10.99 -7.23
C LEU A 321 12.48 12.43 -7.72
N SER A 322 11.86 12.74 -8.86
CA SER A 322 11.85 14.08 -9.44
C SER A 322 10.72 14.95 -8.85
N THR A 323 10.87 16.27 -8.84
CA THR A 323 9.80 17.15 -8.36
C THR A 323 8.66 17.22 -9.39
N GLY A 324 7.43 16.99 -8.94
CA GLY A 324 6.21 17.17 -9.72
C GLY A 324 5.28 18.22 -9.10
N THR A 325 4.26 18.60 -9.85
CA THR A 325 3.20 19.52 -9.41
C THR A 325 1.83 18.98 -9.82
N ILE A 326 0.76 19.54 -9.25
CA ILE A 326 -0.61 19.32 -9.72
C ILE A 326 -1.00 20.54 -10.55
N SER A 327 -1.30 20.31 -11.83
CA SER A 327 -1.64 21.42 -12.74
C SER A 327 -3.01 22.01 -12.40
N PRO A 328 -3.27 23.30 -12.71
CA PRO A 328 -4.58 23.91 -12.54
C PRO A 328 -5.70 23.14 -13.25
N GLU A 329 -5.43 22.56 -14.42
CA GLU A 329 -6.40 21.74 -15.17
C GLU A 329 -6.73 20.44 -14.42
N THR A 330 -5.74 19.82 -13.78
CA THR A 330 -5.96 18.64 -12.93
C THR A 330 -6.79 18.99 -11.70
N VAL A 331 -6.56 20.16 -11.10
CA VAL A 331 -7.37 20.66 -9.98
C VAL A 331 -8.82 20.91 -10.44
N ALA A 332 -9.02 21.57 -11.58
CA ALA A 332 -10.35 21.83 -12.13
C ALA A 332 -11.12 20.52 -12.41
N LEU A 333 -10.46 19.51 -12.98
CA LEU A 333 -11.06 18.19 -13.18
C LEU A 333 -11.44 17.53 -11.85
N ALA A 334 -10.62 17.67 -10.81
CA ALA A 334 -10.96 17.17 -9.48
C ALA A 334 -12.13 17.94 -8.86
N GLU A 335 -12.24 19.26 -9.07
CA GLU A 335 -13.39 20.05 -8.64
C GLU A 335 -14.69 19.63 -9.36
N GLU A 336 -14.63 19.30 -10.65
CA GLU A 336 -15.75 18.70 -11.38
C GLU A 336 -16.17 17.37 -10.75
N ARG A 337 -15.21 16.52 -10.35
CA ARG A 337 -15.48 15.26 -9.62
C ARG A 337 -16.07 15.51 -8.24
N VAL A 338 -15.69 16.60 -7.55
CA VAL A 338 -16.35 17.00 -6.30
C VAL A 338 -17.81 17.33 -6.57
N ALA A 339 -18.10 18.20 -7.53
CA ALA A 339 -19.47 18.60 -7.87
C ALA A 339 -20.34 17.42 -8.31
N ALA A 340 -19.78 16.49 -9.11
CA ALA A 340 -20.51 15.35 -9.65
C ALA A 340 -20.63 14.15 -8.69
N LYS A 341 -19.74 14.05 -7.69
CA LYS A 341 -19.63 12.84 -6.85
C LYS A 341 -19.17 13.12 -5.42
N PHE A 342 -17.92 13.56 -5.20
CA PHE A 342 -17.35 13.54 -3.84
C PHE A 342 -17.99 14.54 -2.86
N GLY A 343 -18.66 15.57 -3.36
CA GLY A 343 -19.44 16.53 -2.58
C GLY A 343 -20.94 16.22 -2.52
N THR A 344 -21.40 15.10 -3.10
CA THR A 344 -22.84 14.78 -3.16
C THR A 344 -23.29 13.93 -1.97
N GLU A 345 -24.52 14.15 -1.53
CA GLU A 345 -25.14 13.34 -0.48
C GLU A 345 -25.31 11.88 -0.93
N GLU A 346 -25.62 11.66 -2.22
CA GLU A 346 -25.73 10.32 -2.81
C GLU A 346 -24.44 9.52 -2.63
N TRP A 347 -23.28 10.12 -2.91
CA TRP A 347 -22.00 9.45 -2.70
C TRP A 347 -21.72 9.23 -1.21
N LEU A 348 -21.92 10.25 -0.38
CA LEU A 348 -21.64 10.16 1.06
C LEU A 348 -22.48 9.07 1.74
N THR A 349 -23.76 8.96 1.38
CA THR A 349 -24.72 8.04 2.01
C THR A 349 -24.80 6.67 1.33
N ARG A 350 -24.08 6.46 0.22
CA ARG A 350 -24.03 5.18 -0.50
C ARG A 350 -23.73 4.00 0.43
N VAL A 351 -24.59 2.99 0.39
CA VAL A 351 -24.35 1.65 0.94
C VAL A 351 -24.40 0.69 -0.25
N PRO A 352 -23.26 0.10 -0.67
CA PRO A 352 -23.20 -0.78 -1.83
C PRO A 352 -24.03 -2.05 -1.72
#